data_AF-A0A8X6TKD9-F1
#
_entry.id   AF-A0A8X6TKD9-F1
#
_cell.length_a   1.000
_cell.length_b   1.000
_cell.length_c   1.000
_cell.angle_alpha   90.00
_cell.angle_beta   90.00
_cell.angle_gamma   90.00
#
_symmetry.space_group_name_H-M   'P 1'
#
loop_
_entity.id
_entity.type
_entity.pdbx_description
1 polymer ?
#
loop_
_entity_poly.entity_id
_entity_poly.type
_entity_poly.pdbx_seq_one_letter_code
_entity_poly.pdbx_strand_id
1 'polypeptide(L)'
;NMWAQSWVSLLDITQPFSGKPSVDVTPIMEAKNLTALEMFKISEEFFTSLGLKPMPEEFWKHSLIEKPKDREIICHASAWDFCNGKDYRVATPALFSAMPSICLSITCELEELEI
;
A
#
# COMPACT_ATOMS: atom_id res chain seq x y z
N ASN A 1 -10.18 -12.93 7.10
CA ASN A 1 -9.00 -12.38 7.83
C ASN A 1 -9.18 -12.62 9.35
N MET A 2 -8.13 -12.43 10.17
CA MET A 2 -8.14 -12.77 11.61
C MET A 2 -9.22 -12.03 12.43
N TRP A 3 -9.56 -10.81 12.01
CA TRP A 3 -10.49 -9.92 12.73
C TRP A 3 -11.82 -9.69 11.99
N ALA A 4 -12.13 -10.49 10.96
CA ALA A 4 -13.33 -10.34 10.11
C ALA A 4 -13.52 -8.94 9.46
N GLN A 5 -12.52 -8.07 9.48
CA GLN A 5 -12.61 -6.67 8.99
C GLN A 5 -12.80 -6.57 7.46
N SER A 6 -12.53 -7.64 6.72
CA SER A 6 -12.59 -7.66 5.26
C SER A 6 -13.00 -9.04 4.79
N TRP A 7 -13.92 -9.06 3.82
CA TRP A 7 -14.47 -10.28 3.22
C TRP A 7 -13.87 -10.55 1.83
N VAL A 8 -12.83 -9.81 1.43
CA VAL A 8 -12.17 -9.98 0.13
C VAL A 8 -11.68 -11.42 -0.06
N SER A 9 -11.19 -12.07 0.99
CA SER A 9 -10.77 -13.49 0.92
C SER A 9 -11.92 -14.48 0.72
N LEU A 10 -13.18 -14.06 0.84
CA LEU A 10 -14.35 -14.91 0.62
C LEU A 10 -14.92 -14.76 -0.80
N LEU A 11 -14.29 -13.95 -1.66
CA LEU A 11 -14.78 -13.71 -3.02
C LEU A 11 -14.96 -15.01 -3.81
N ASP A 12 -14.07 -15.98 -3.64
CA ASP A 12 -14.15 -17.28 -4.33
C ASP A 12 -15.45 -18.06 -4.05
N ILE A 13 -16.00 -17.93 -2.84
CA ILE A 13 -17.21 -18.67 -2.42
C ILE A 13 -18.49 -17.82 -2.50
N THR A 14 -18.36 -16.50 -2.59
CA THR A 14 -19.47 -15.55 -2.61
C THR A 14 -19.75 -14.97 -4.00
N GLN A 15 -18.94 -15.34 -5.00
CA GLN A 15 -19.07 -14.81 -6.35
C GLN A 15 -20.45 -15.17 -6.94
N PRO A 16 -21.29 -14.17 -7.28
CA PRO A 16 -22.67 -14.40 -7.72
C PRO A 16 -22.77 -14.99 -9.13
N PHE A 17 -21.74 -14.82 -9.96
CA PHE A 17 -21.68 -15.36 -11.33
C PHE A 17 -20.38 -16.13 -11.54
N SER A 18 -20.46 -17.46 -11.53
CA SER A 18 -19.33 -18.33 -11.82
C SER A 18 -18.87 -18.17 -13.28
N GLY A 19 -17.55 -18.04 -13.49
CA GLY A 19 -16.95 -17.98 -14.84
C GLY A 19 -16.68 -16.58 -15.40
N LYS A 20 -16.99 -15.51 -14.66
CA LYS A 20 -16.41 -14.19 -14.97
C LYS A 20 -15.02 -14.04 -14.33
N PRO A 21 -14.05 -13.41 -15.00
CA PRO A 21 -12.73 -13.20 -14.43
C PRO A 21 -12.85 -12.42 -13.13
N SER A 22 -12.20 -12.90 -12.08
CA SER A 22 -12.03 -12.15 -10.84
C SER A 22 -11.06 -11.00 -11.08
N VAL A 23 -11.24 -9.90 -10.34
CA VAL A 23 -10.35 -8.72 -10.40
C VAL A 23 -9.15 -8.91 -9.46
N ASP A 24 -8.66 -10.15 -9.32
CA ASP A 24 -7.44 -10.41 -8.58
C ASP A 24 -6.23 -10.26 -9.49
N VAL A 25 -5.43 -9.22 -9.24
CA VAL A 25 -4.23 -8.87 -10.00
C VAL A 25 -2.96 -9.49 -9.43
N THR A 26 -3.04 -10.13 -8.25
CA THR A 26 -1.92 -10.77 -7.56
C THR A 26 -1.10 -11.71 -8.48
N PRO A 27 -1.69 -12.66 -9.23
CA PRO A 27 -0.91 -13.58 -10.06
C PRO A 27 -0.16 -12.88 -11.21
N ILE A 28 -0.70 -11.78 -11.73
CA ILE A 28 -0.05 -10.98 -12.79
C ILE A 28 1.11 -10.20 -12.20
N MET A 29 0.96 -9.69 -10.98
CA MET A 29 2.02 -8.96 -10.29
C MET A 29 3.19 -9.86 -9.93
N GLU A 30 2.92 -11.08 -9.47
CA GLU A 30 3.92 -12.12 -9.23
C GLU A 30 4.63 -12.53 -10.53
N ALA A 31 3.88 -12.75 -11.62
CA ALA A 31 4.45 -13.08 -12.92
C ALA A 31 5.38 -11.97 -13.48
N LYS A 32 5.12 -10.71 -13.12
CA LYS A 32 5.96 -9.57 -13.48
C LYS A 32 7.13 -9.31 -12.52
N ASN A 33 7.25 -10.08 -11.43
CA ASN A 33 8.23 -9.85 -10.36
C ASN A 33 8.26 -8.38 -9.89
N LEU A 34 7.08 -7.76 -9.76
CA LEU A 34 7.00 -6.39 -9.26
C LEU A 34 7.64 -6.32 -7.88
N THR A 35 8.49 -5.34 -7.66
CA THR A 35 9.08 -5.06 -6.35
C THR A 35 8.21 -4.09 -5.56
N ALA A 36 8.34 -4.09 -4.22
CA ALA A 36 7.58 -3.15 -3.39
C ALA A 36 7.86 -1.69 -3.79
N LEU A 37 9.11 -1.37 -4.15
CA LEU A 37 9.51 -0.04 -4.62
C LEU A 37 8.83 0.35 -5.93
N GLU A 38 8.72 -0.57 -6.90
CA GLU A 38 8.01 -0.31 -8.16
C GLU A 38 6.52 -0.05 -7.93
N MET A 39 5.91 -0.74 -6.97
CA MET A 39 4.52 -0.49 -6.62
C MET A 39 4.29 0.91 -6.06
N PHE A 40 5.18 1.40 -5.20
CA PHE A 40 5.11 2.78 -4.71
C PHE A 40 5.30 3.80 -5.84
N LYS A 41 6.15 3.52 -6.83
CA LYS A 41 6.32 4.39 -8.00
C LYS A 41 5.07 4.44 -8.89
N ILE A 42 4.40 3.30 -9.09
CA ILE A 42 3.12 3.25 -9.82
C ILE A 42 2.08 4.10 -9.10
N SER A 43 2.04 4.04 -7.76
CA SER A 43 1.16 4.91 -6.96
C SER A 43 1.51 6.39 -7.10
N GLU A 44 2.80 6.75 -7.10
CA GLU A 44 3.24 8.14 -7.35
C GLU A 44 2.81 8.63 -8.75
N GLU A 45 2.97 7.79 -9.77
CA GLU A 45 2.50 8.09 -11.14
C GLU A 45 1.00 8.35 -11.16
N PHE A 46 0.21 7.56 -10.42
CA PHE A 46 -1.23 7.79 -10.27
C PHE A 46 -1.53 9.16 -9.64
N PHE A 47 -0.90 9.52 -8.51
CA PHE A 47 -1.16 10.81 -7.87
C PHE A 47 -0.69 12.00 -8.72
N THR A 48 0.46 11.88 -9.37
CA THR A 48 0.97 12.92 -10.28
C THR A 48 0.10 13.07 -11.53
N SER A 49 -0.51 11.99 -12.04
CA SER A 49 -1.48 12.05 -13.14
C SER A 49 -2.73 12.88 -12.81
N LEU A 50 -3.09 12.96 -11.52
CA LEU A 50 -4.18 13.80 -11.01
C LEU A 50 -3.74 15.26 -10.77
N GLY A 51 -2.47 15.60 -11.02
CA GLY A 51 -1.91 16.93 -10.80
C GLY A 51 -1.43 17.19 -9.36
N LEU A 52 -1.32 16.15 -8.53
CA LEU A 52 -0.74 16.27 -7.19
C LEU A 52 0.79 16.30 -7.25
N LYS A 53 1.41 16.77 -6.17
CA LYS A 53 2.88 16.88 -6.08
C LYS A 53 3.51 15.48 -5.98
N PRO A 54 4.66 15.25 -6.64
CA PRO A 54 5.44 14.02 -6.48
C PRO A 54 6.02 13.92 -5.06
N MET A 55 6.46 12.74 -4.68
CA MET A 55 7.12 12.52 -3.39
C MET A 55 8.54 13.10 -3.40
N PRO A 56 8.99 13.71 -2.29
CA PRO A 56 10.34 14.28 -2.20
C PRO A 56 11.41 13.18 -2.20
N GLU A 57 12.65 13.50 -2.57
CA GLU A 57 13.76 12.53 -2.58
C GLU A 57 14.03 11.95 -1.18
N GLU A 58 13.81 12.75 -0.14
CA GLU A 58 13.93 12.35 1.26
C GLU A 58 12.97 11.19 1.61
N PHE A 59 11.78 11.17 1.02
CA PHE A 59 10.80 10.10 1.23
C PHE A 59 11.38 8.75 0.79
N TRP A 60 11.97 8.68 -0.40
CA TRP A 60 12.54 7.45 -0.94
C TRP A 60 13.78 6.98 -0.19
N LYS A 61 14.56 7.92 0.35
CA LYS A 61 15.79 7.62 1.09
C LYS A 61 15.51 7.13 2.51
N HIS A 62 14.47 7.64 3.16
CA HIS A 62 14.24 7.40 4.59
C HIS A 62 13.01 6.51 4.89
N SER A 63 12.15 6.24 3.91
CA SER A 63 10.99 5.36 4.09
C SER A 63 11.40 3.89 4.22
N LEU A 64 10.61 3.16 5.00
CA LEU A 64 10.76 1.73 5.20
C LEU A 64 9.68 1.01 4.38
N ILE A 65 10.04 0.69 3.13
CA ILE A 65 9.15 0.05 2.14
C ILE A 65 9.21 -1.48 2.25
N GLU A 66 10.36 -2.02 2.68
CA GLU A 66 10.56 -3.45 2.85
C GLU A 66 10.98 -3.76 4.29
N LYS A 67 10.62 -4.96 4.76
CA LYS A 67 10.99 -5.40 6.09
C LYS A 67 12.50 -5.67 6.16
N PRO A 68 13.26 -4.95 7.00
CA PRO A 68 14.68 -5.23 7.18
C PRO A 68 14.86 -6.59 7.87
N LYS A 69 15.91 -7.31 7.49
CA LYS A 69 16.24 -8.63 8.09
C LYS A 69 16.89 -8.50 9.46
N ASP A 70 17.50 -7.35 9.74
CA ASP A 70 18.39 -7.16 10.88
C ASP A 70 17.70 -6.70 12.17
N ARG A 71 16.41 -6.31 12.10
CA ARG A 71 15.69 -5.76 13.25
C ARG A 71 14.19 -6.03 13.20
N GLU A 72 13.59 -6.20 14.37
CA GLU A 72 12.14 -6.22 14.51
C GLU A 72 11.55 -4.82 14.34
N ILE A 73 10.40 -4.77 13.67
CA ILE A 73 9.66 -3.55 13.37
C ILE A 73 8.16 -3.79 13.58
N ILE A 74 7.42 -2.72 13.87
CA ILE A 74 5.96 -2.74 13.94
C ILE A 74 5.44 -3.05 12.53
N CYS A 75 4.63 -4.11 12.41
CA CYS A 75 4.25 -4.67 11.11
C CYS A 75 2.97 -4.08 10.50
N HIS A 76 2.48 -2.97 11.03
CA HIS A 76 1.30 -2.27 10.53
C HIS A 76 1.73 -1.12 9.63
N ALA A 77 1.08 -1.00 8.46
CA ALA A 77 1.30 0.11 7.55
C ALA A 77 0.96 1.43 8.26
N SER A 78 1.84 2.41 8.17
CA SER A 78 1.64 3.75 8.75
C SER A 78 2.36 4.81 7.91
N ALA A 79 1.79 6.01 7.89
CA ALA A 79 2.39 7.21 7.31
C ALA A 79 2.81 8.18 8.44
N TRP A 80 3.96 8.82 8.28
CA TRP A 80 4.58 9.66 9.31
C TRP A 80 4.95 11.01 8.72
N ASP A 81 4.46 12.08 9.36
CA ASP A 81 4.91 13.46 9.15
C ASP A 81 5.81 13.88 10.31
N PHE A 82 7.00 14.42 10.00
CA PHE A 82 7.94 14.93 11.00
C PHE A 82 7.70 16.42 11.33
N CYS A 83 6.58 16.99 10.88
CA CYS A 83 6.12 18.36 11.14
C CYS A 83 7.12 19.45 10.74
N ASN A 84 8.06 19.13 9.84
CA ASN A 84 9.09 20.05 9.35
C ASN A 84 8.81 20.52 7.91
N GLY A 85 7.69 20.09 7.32
CA GLY A 85 7.28 20.41 5.95
C GLY A 85 8.16 19.83 4.85
N LYS A 86 9.04 18.88 5.17
CA LYS A 86 10.04 18.32 4.23
C LYS A 86 10.17 16.80 4.33
N ASP A 87 10.10 16.24 5.52
CA ASP A 87 10.41 14.84 5.81
C ASP A 87 9.10 14.10 6.09
N TYR A 88 8.66 13.35 5.08
CA TYR A 88 7.49 12.48 5.13
C TYR A 88 7.97 11.06 4.88
N ARG A 89 7.44 10.09 5.61
CA ARG A 89 7.88 8.69 5.52
C ARG A 89 6.73 7.72 5.60
N VAL A 90 6.90 6.59 4.93
CA VAL A 90 6.02 5.43 5.09
C VAL A 90 6.79 4.30 5.76
N ALA A 91 6.16 3.66 6.74
CA ALA A 91 6.62 2.41 7.33
C ALA A 91 5.59 1.34 7.01
N THR A 92 5.86 0.58 5.95
CA THR A 92 5.02 -0.53 5.52
C THR A 92 5.90 -1.74 5.28
N PRO A 93 5.85 -2.79 6.10
CA PRO A 93 6.47 -4.05 5.74
C PRO A 93 5.60 -4.69 4.66
N ALA A 94 5.92 -4.42 3.41
CA ALA A 94 5.20 -4.99 2.27
C ALA A 94 5.33 -6.52 2.29
N LEU A 95 4.26 -7.21 2.68
CA LEU A 95 3.96 -8.56 2.22
C LEU A 95 3.09 -8.41 0.97
N PHE A 96 3.50 -9.02 -0.14
CA PHE A 96 2.80 -8.96 -1.43
C PHE A 96 1.29 -9.25 -1.32
N SER A 97 0.88 -10.08 -0.35
CA SER A 97 -0.51 -10.45 -0.11
C SER A 97 -1.37 -9.38 0.59
N ALA A 98 -0.78 -8.28 1.07
CA ALA A 98 -1.50 -7.26 1.86
C ALA A 98 -1.83 -5.97 1.09
N MET A 99 -1.27 -5.80 -0.12
CA MET A 99 -1.36 -4.55 -0.87
C MET A 99 -2.74 -4.17 -1.43
N PRO A 100 -3.67 -5.10 -1.77
CA PRO A 100 -5.04 -4.71 -2.10
C PRO A 100 -5.76 -3.99 -0.95
N SER A 101 -5.39 -4.28 0.30
CA SER A 101 -5.95 -3.62 1.49
C SER A 101 -5.26 -2.30 1.84
N ILE A 102 -3.97 -2.14 1.50
CA ILE A 102 -3.17 -0.97 1.88
C ILE A 102 -3.59 0.29 1.09
N CYS A 103 -4.00 0.14 -0.18
CA CYS A 103 -4.47 1.29 -0.97
C CYS A 103 -5.74 1.92 -0.38
N LEU A 104 -6.55 1.13 0.35
CA LEU A 104 -7.74 1.61 1.04
C LEU A 104 -7.41 2.32 2.36
N SER A 105 -6.33 1.90 3.04
CA SER A 105 -5.92 2.46 4.33
C SER A 105 -5.19 3.80 4.19
N ILE A 106 -4.38 3.99 3.14
CA ILE A 106 -3.62 5.24 2.94
C ILE A 106 -4.56 6.42 2.58
N THR A 107 -5.72 6.16 1.99
CA THR A 107 -6.74 7.21 1.75
C THR A 107 -7.61 7.51 2.96
N CYS A 108 -7.57 6.70 4.01
CA CYS A 108 -8.48 6.84 5.16
C CYS A 108 -7.87 7.64 6.34
N GLU A 109 -6.55 7.87 6.35
CA GLU A 109 -5.85 8.53 7.47
C GLU A 109 -5.49 10.00 7.19
N LEU A 110 -5.81 10.50 5.98
CA LEU A 110 -5.69 11.93 5.64
C LEU A 110 -6.95 12.75 5.98
N GLU A 111 -8.05 12.11 6.39
CA GLU A 111 -9.31 12.79 6.72
C GLU A 111 -9.44 13.12 8.23
N GLU A 112 -8.49 12.70 9.08
CA GLU A 112 -8.44 13.07 10.51
C GLU A 112 -7.50 14.27 10.83
N LEU A 113 -6.86 14.87 9.82
CA LEU A 113 -5.95 16.02 10.00
C LEU A 113 -6.58 17.39 9.66
N GLU A 114 -7.88 17.45 9.36
CA GLU A 114 -8.66 18.70 9.42
C GLU A 114 -9.35 18.85 10.79
N ILE A 115 -8.56 19.16 11.83
CA ILE A 115 -9.00 19.89 13.03
C ILE A 115 -7.97 20.98 13.34
#